data_AF-A0A0A1WL60-F1
#
_entry.id   AF-A0A0A1WL60-F1
#
_cell.length_a   1.000
_cell.length_b   1.000
_cell.length_c   1.000
_cell.angle_alpha   90.00
_cell.angle_beta   90.00
_cell.angle_gamma   90.00
#
_symmetry.space_group_name_H-M   'P 1'
#
loop_
_entity.id
_entity.type
_entity.pdbx_description
1 polymer ?
#
loop_
_entity_poly.entity_id
_entity_poly.type
_entity_poly.pdbx_seq_one_letter_code
_entity_poly.pdbx_strand_id
1 'polypeptide(L)'
;VDALFLTSTRVRHNRRWDVINFNFDHSHLTIVRTVIHLYIHGRDWMRKHYPEILEQKVVDGRTMRRRDLIIMIHHVARRPHYQNLTHTLKLVESRHRIPAGLGEWVQFEVKHKVPIWLNQNYVTMTLAIKTREAWMRPFLAIDTEDTQNKQF
;
A
#
# COMPACT_ATOMS: atom_id res chain seq x y z
N VAL A 1 -15.56 -14.20 -10.99
CA VAL A 1 -14.65 -13.35 -10.17
C VAL A 1 -13.34 -13.37 -10.93
N ASP A 2 -13.11 -12.37 -11.76
CA ASP A 2 -11.95 -12.39 -12.65
C ASP A 2 -10.72 -11.90 -11.89
N ALA A 3 -9.67 -12.72 -11.91
CA ALA A 3 -8.40 -12.42 -11.27
C ALA A 3 -7.64 -11.41 -12.15
N LEU A 4 -7.27 -10.28 -11.56
CA LEU A 4 -6.49 -9.24 -12.22
C LEU A 4 -5.00 -9.61 -12.16
N PHE A 5 -4.34 -9.62 -13.32
CA PHE A 5 -2.91 -9.90 -13.44
C PHE A 5 -2.09 -8.67 -13.04
N LEU A 6 -1.22 -8.86 -12.06
CA LEU A 6 -0.32 -7.83 -11.54
C LEU A 6 0.84 -7.61 -12.52
N THR A 7 0.94 -6.40 -13.07
CA THR A 7 2.21 -5.89 -13.61
C THR A 7 2.70 -4.80 -12.68
N SER A 8 3.27 -5.17 -11.54
CA SER A 8 3.80 -4.20 -10.58
C SER A 8 5.21 -3.77 -10.97
N THR A 9 5.37 -2.57 -11.50
CA THR A 9 6.69 -1.91 -11.55
C THR A 9 6.88 -1.09 -10.28
N ARG A 10 7.74 -1.55 -9.37
CA ARG A 10 8.05 -0.82 -8.14
C ARG A 10 8.96 0.36 -8.47
N VAL A 11 8.39 1.56 -8.58
CA VAL A 11 9.17 2.78 -8.66
C VAL A 11 9.26 3.40 -7.26
N ARG A 12 10.43 3.28 -6.62
CA ARG A 12 10.69 3.92 -5.32
C ARG A 12 10.86 5.43 -5.50
N HIS A 13 9.78 6.20 -5.39
CA HIS A 13 9.88 7.66 -5.37
C HIS A 13 10.17 8.17 -3.95
N ASN A 14 11.33 8.80 -3.78
CA ASN A 14 11.69 9.60 -2.60
C ASN A 14 11.70 8.85 -1.24
N ARG A 15 11.96 7.54 -1.26
CA ARG A 15 12.04 6.64 -0.07
C ARG A 15 10.83 6.71 0.88
N ARG A 16 9.66 7.23 0.47
CA ARG A 16 8.50 7.46 1.37
C ARG A 16 7.23 6.70 1.02
N TRP A 17 7.12 6.24 -0.20
CA TRP A 17 5.91 5.62 -0.73
C TRP A 17 6.31 4.34 -1.47
N ASP A 18 5.52 3.30 -1.29
CA ASP A 18 5.54 2.13 -2.16
C ASP A 18 4.49 2.36 -3.24
N VAL A 19 4.95 2.47 -4.49
CA VAL A 19 4.11 2.75 -5.66
C VAL A 19 3.85 1.44 -6.39
N ILE A 20 2.57 1.13 -6.60
CA ILE A 20 2.10 -0.07 -7.29
C ILE A 20 1.23 0.38 -8.47
N ASN A 21 1.48 -0.20 -9.63
CA ASN A 21 0.67 0.01 -10.83
C ASN A 21 -0.21 -1.21 -11.07
N PHE A 22 -1.48 -0.97 -11.36
CA PHE A 22 -2.47 -1.98 -11.72
C PHE A 22 -3.03 -1.63 -13.08
N ASN A 23 -3.08 -2.62 -13.97
CA ASN A 23 -3.75 -2.49 -15.26
C ASN A 23 -4.98 -3.39 -15.22
N PHE A 24 -6.14 -2.85 -15.57
CA PHE A 24 -7.35 -3.65 -15.70
C PHE A 24 -8.21 -3.16 -16.86
N ASP A 25 -8.84 -4.12 -17.52
CA ASP A 25 -9.82 -3.91 -18.57
C ASP A 25 -11.20 -4.20 -17.99
N HIS A 26 -12.14 -3.26 -18.17
CA HIS A 26 -13.52 -3.43 -17.78
C HIS A 26 -14.49 -3.00 -18.90
N SER A 27 -14.08 -3.10 -20.16
CA SER A 27 -14.86 -2.75 -21.36
C SER A 27 -16.30 -3.25 -21.37
N HIS A 28 -16.57 -4.36 -20.68
CA HIS A 28 -17.87 -5.03 -20.61
C HIS A 28 -18.42 -5.19 -19.19
N LEU A 29 -17.80 -4.54 -18.20
CA LEU A 29 -18.09 -4.73 -16.78
C LEU A 29 -18.26 -3.40 -16.04
N THR A 30 -19.21 -3.34 -15.11
CA THR A 30 -19.37 -2.17 -14.23
C THR A 30 -18.64 -2.39 -12.91
N ILE A 31 -17.82 -1.43 -12.49
CA ILE A 31 -17.13 -1.47 -11.20
C ILE A 31 -18.13 -1.13 -10.08
N VAL A 32 -18.53 -2.16 -9.32
CA VAL A 32 -19.45 -2.02 -8.18
C VAL A 32 -18.73 -1.78 -6.87
N ARG A 33 -17.53 -2.35 -6.71
CA ARG A 33 -16.74 -2.31 -5.48
C ARG A 33 -15.25 -2.45 -5.79
N THR A 34 -14.42 -1.74 -5.03
CA THR A 34 -12.97 -1.85 -5.12
C THR A 34 -12.41 -2.13 -3.73
N VAL A 35 -11.73 -3.27 -3.58
CA VAL A 35 -11.10 -3.70 -2.33
C VAL A 35 -9.62 -3.94 -2.59
N ILE A 36 -8.78 -3.41 -1.70
CA ILE A 36 -7.34 -3.61 -1.73
C ILE A 36 -6.97 -4.51 -0.54
N HIS A 37 -6.25 -5.59 -0.81
CA HIS A 37 -5.72 -6.49 0.20
C HIS A 37 -4.23 -6.19 0.41
N LEU A 38 -3.82 -5.94 1.65
CA LEU A 38 -2.40 -5.78 2.01
C LEU A 38 -2.05 -6.74 3.14
N TYR A 39 -0.89 -7.38 3.03
CA TYR A 39 -0.36 -8.20 4.11
C TYR A 39 0.43 -7.35 5.10
N ILE A 40 0.12 -7.51 6.37
CA ILE A 40 0.80 -6.82 7.47
C ILE A 40 1.55 -7.86 8.30
N HIS A 41 2.87 -7.72 8.42
CA HIS A 41 3.67 -8.52 9.35
C HIS A 41 3.22 -8.33 10.80
N GLY A 42 3.15 -9.45 11.52
CA GLY A 42 2.73 -9.50 12.91
C GLY A 42 3.91 -9.39 13.87
N ARG A 43 3.61 -9.24 15.16
CA ARG A 43 4.63 -9.02 16.21
C ARG A 43 5.74 -10.05 16.25
N ASP A 44 5.44 -11.32 16.00
CA ASP A 44 6.43 -12.38 16.14
C ASP A 44 7.42 -12.36 14.98
N TRP A 45 6.93 -12.07 13.77
CA TRP A 45 7.79 -11.79 12.62
C TRP A 45 8.66 -10.56 12.89
N MET A 46 8.04 -9.46 13.35
CA MET A 46 8.77 -8.24 13.66
C MET A 46 9.81 -8.42 14.76
N ARG A 47 9.54 -9.24 15.79
CA ARG A 47 10.51 -9.52 16.86
C ARG A 47 11.75 -10.23 16.33
N LYS A 48 11.59 -11.08 15.30
CA LYS A 48 12.70 -11.80 14.67
C LYS A 48 13.53 -10.91 13.74
N HIS A 49 12.90 -9.99 13.02
CA HIS A 49 13.54 -9.24 11.93
C HIS A 49 13.87 -7.78 12.28
N TYR A 50 13.08 -7.14 13.15
CA TYR A 50 13.19 -5.71 13.53
C TYR A 50 12.75 -5.49 15.00
N PRO A 51 13.38 -6.12 16.00
CA PRO A 51 12.93 -6.05 17.39
C PRO A 51 12.87 -4.62 17.96
N GLU A 52 13.75 -3.74 17.50
CA GLU A 52 13.93 -2.37 17.99
C GLU A 52 12.74 -1.45 17.67
N ILE A 53 11.90 -1.79 16.68
CA ILE A 53 10.80 -0.92 16.25
C ILE A 53 9.49 -1.19 16.98
N LEU A 54 9.41 -2.27 17.77
CA LEU A 54 8.21 -2.65 18.51
C LEU A 54 7.96 -1.76 19.74
N GLU A 55 8.97 -0.99 20.13
CA GLU A 55 8.97 -0.16 21.32
C GLU A 55 9.34 1.29 20.99
N GLN A 56 8.90 2.21 21.82
CA GLN A 56 9.17 3.64 21.71
C GLN A 56 9.57 4.17 23.07
N LYS A 57 10.72 4.84 23.15
CA LYS A 57 11.09 5.64 24.32
C LYS A 57 10.30 6.95 24.29
N VAL A 58 9.56 7.22 25.35
CA VAL A 58 8.88 8.51 25.56
C VAL A 58 9.76 9.44 26.41
N VAL A 59 9.43 10.73 26.41
CA VAL A 59 10.24 11.82 27.00
C VAL A 59 10.60 11.55 28.46
N ASP A 60 9.71 10.93 29.23
CA ASP A 60 9.93 10.60 30.64
C ASP A 60 10.80 9.34 30.86
N GLY A 61 11.53 8.89 29.84
CA GLY A 61 12.42 7.73 29.88
C GLY A 61 11.70 6.37 29.87
N ARG A 62 10.36 6.34 29.89
CA ARG A 62 9.58 5.09 29.82
C ARG A 62 9.62 4.50 28.41
N THR A 63 9.58 3.18 28.34
CA THR A 63 9.45 2.44 27.08
C THR A 63 8.00 1.99 26.91
N MET A 64 7.35 2.44 25.85
CA MET A 64 6.00 2.04 25.47
C MET A 64 6.02 1.08 24.29
N ARG A 65 5.23 0.02 24.38
CA ARG A 65 4.98 -0.89 23.25
C ARG A 65 4.10 -0.20 22.22
N ARG A 66 4.56 -0.13 20.98
CA ARG A 66 3.75 0.33 19.84
C ARG A 66 2.64 -0.67 19.59
N ARG A 67 1.41 -0.18 19.40
CA ARG A 67 0.21 -1.03 19.31
C ARG A 67 -0.46 -0.98 17.95
N ASP A 68 -0.41 0.16 17.29
CA ASP A 68 -1.17 0.43 16.09
C ASP A 68 -0.27 0.88 14.94
N LEU A 69 -0.75 0.63 13.73
CA LEU A 69 -0.21 1.10 12.46
C LEU A 69 -1.26 1.99 11.80
N ILE A 70 -0.80 3.02 11.11
CA ILE A 70 -1.68 3.84 10.28
C ILE A 70 -1.21 3.72 8.85
N ILE A 71 -2.07 3.17 8.00
CA ILE A 71 -1.83 2.92 6.59
C ILE A 71 -2.67 3.91 5.79
N MET A 72 -2.04 4.49 4.78
CA MET A 72 -2.70 5.39 3.84
C MET A 72 -2.46 4.92 2.42
N ILE A 73 -3.53 4.92 1.63
CA ILE A 73 -3.50 4.55 0.22
C ILE A 73 -3.97 5.76 -0.58
N HIS A 74 -3.16 6.16 -1.55
CA HIS A 74 -3.47 7.27 -2.45
C HIS A 74 -3.53 6.79 -3.89
N HIS A 75 -4.46 7.32 -4.65
CA HIS A 75 -4.40 7.30 -6.10
C HIS A 75 -3.40 8.35 -6.58
N VAL A 76 -2.61 8.01 -7.59
CA VAL A 76 -1.62 8.89 -8.19
C VAL A 76 -2.08 9.23 -9.60
N ALA A 77 -2.55 10.47 -9.79
CA ALA A 77 -2.95 10.97 -11.09
C ALA A 77 -1.77 11.69 -11.76
N ARG A 78 -1.42 11.24 -12.98
CA ARG A 78 -0.50 11.95 -13.87
C ARG A 78 -1.33 12.85 -14.80
N ARG A 79 -1.05 14.16 -14.84
CA ARG A 79 -1.70 15.03 -15.82
C ARG A 79 -1.15 14.72 -17.23
N PRO A 80 -1.99 14.54 -18.26
CA PRO A 80 -1.54 14.24 -19.62
C PRO A 80 -0.60 15.31 -20.22
N HIS A 81 -0.67 16.55 -19.73
CA HIS A 81 0.05 17.70 -20.30
C HIS A 81 1.25 18.21 -19.49
N TYR A 82 1.50 17.66 -18.30
CA TYR A 82 2.63 18.07 -17.46
C TYR A 82 3.37 16.82 -16.99
N GLN A 83 4.55 16.59 -17.56
CA GLN A 83 5.39 15.41 -17.30
C GLN A 83 5.81 15.28 -15.82
N ASN A 84 5.71 16.36 -15.04
CA ASN A 84 6.27 16.43 -13.68
C ASN A 84 5.24 16.63 -12.56
N LEU A 85 3.96 16.92 -12.85
CA LEU A 85 2.98 17.21 -11.80
C LEU A 85 2.16 15.97 -11.44
N THR A 86 2.57 15.31 -10.37
CA THR A 86 1.87 14.16 -9.79
C THR A 86 0.89 14.64 -8.73
N HIS A 87 -0.42 14.55 -8.98
CA HIS A 87 -1.44 14.79 -7.95
C HIS A 87 -1.72 13.49 -7.21
N THR A 88 -1.75 13.54 -5.88
CA THR A 88 -2.18 12.39 -5.07
C THR A 88 -3.56 12.65 -4.47
N LEU A 89 -4.47 11.68 -4.62
CA LEU A 89 -5.79 11.68 -4.02
C LEU A 89 -5.81 10.61 -2.94
N LYS A 90 -6.03 10.98 -1.68
CA LYS A 90 -6.15 10.02 -0.58
C LYS A 90 -7.43 9.20 -0.76
N LEU A 91 -7.28 7.91 -0.98
CA LEU A 91 -8.40 6.97 -1.10
C LEU A 91 -8.78 6.37 0.26
N VAL A 92 -7.76 6.06 1.06
CA VAL A 92 -7.90 5.35 2.34
C VAL A 92 -6.93 5.95 3.36
N GLU A 93 -7.41 6.07 4.60
CA GLU A 93 -6.59 6.22 5.79
C GLU A 93 -7.22 5.35 6.87
N SER A 94 -6.47 4.38 7.40
CA SER A 94 -7.00 3.44 8.38
C SER A 94 -5.97 3.10 9.45
N ARG A 95 -6.47 2.97 10.68
CA ARG A 95 -5.69 2.55 11.85
C ARG A 95 -5.96 1.07 12.12
N HIS A 96 -4.89 0.30 12.21
CA HIS A 96 -4.93 -1.13 12.48
C HIS A 96 -4.10 -1.45 13.71
N ARG A 97 -4.60 -2.35 14.56
CA ARG A 97 -3.75 -2.93 15.60
C ARG A 97 -2.68 -3.80 14.92
N ILE A 98 -1.46 -3.76 15.42
CA ILE A 98 -0.40 -4.65 14.98
C ILE A 98 -0.85 -6.10 15.26
N PRO A 99 -0.90 -6.98 14.24
CA PRO A 99 -1.32 -8.37 14.40
C PRO A 99 -0.44 -9.12 15.40
N ALA A 100 -1.03 -10.02 16.17
CA ALA A 100 -0.26 -11.03 16.89
C ALA A 100 0.27 -12.08 15.89
N GLY A 101 1.29 -12.85 16.25
CA GLY A 101 1.81 -13.89 15.35
C GLY A 101 2.68 -13.35 14.21
N LEU A 102 2.68 -14.06 13.08
CA LEU A 102 3.52 -13.76 11.91
C LEU A 102 2.97 -12.65 11.01
N GLY A 103 1.66 -12.40 11.04
CA GLY A 103 0.99 -11.38 10.24
C GLY A 103 -0.40 -11.79 9.81
N GLU A 104 -1.08 -10.88 9.10
CA GLU A 104 -2.44 -11.10 8.59
C GLU A 104 -2.70 -10.28 7.31
N TRP A 105 -3.66 -10.73 6.51
CA TRP A 105 -4.21 -9.96 5.40
C TRP A 105 -5.27 -8.98 5.88
N VAL A 106 -5.13 -7.72 5.49
CA VAL A 106 -6.08 -6.65 5.82
C VAL A 106 -6.71 -6.11 4.55
N GLN A 107 -8.01 -5.83 4.62
CA GLN A 107 -8.81 -5.34 3.50
C GLN A 107 -9.13 -3.85 3.65
N PHE A 108 -8.99 -3.12 2.55
CA PHE A 108 -9.29 -1.69 2.47
C PHE A 108 -10.27 -1.46 1.33
N GLU A 109 -11.48 -1.03 1.68
CA GLU A 109 -12.47 -0.65 0.69
C GLU A 109 -12.24 0.79 0.20
N VAL A 110 -12.06 0.94 -1.10
CA VAL A 110 -11.95 2.24 -1.74
C VAL A 110 -13.36 2.77 -2.01
N LYS A 111 -13.84 3.63 -1.13
CA LYS A 111 -15.18 4.22 -1.22
C LYS A 111 -15.30 5.28 -2.31
N HIS A 112 -14.20 5.99 -2.58
CA HIS A 112 -14.18 7.03 -3.60
C HIS A 112 -14.01 6.40 -4.98
N LYS A 113 -15.05 6.45 -5.79
CA LYS A 113 -14.97 6.11 -7.21
C LYS A 113 -14.10 7.16 -7.90
N VAL A 114 -12.92 6.76 -8.37
CA VAL A 114 -12.05 7.66 -9.13
C VAL A 114 -12.61 7.74 -10.55
N PRO A 115 -12.99 8.93 -11.07
CA PRO A 115 -13.70 9.05 -12.34
C PRO A 115 -12.99 8.41 -13.54
N ILE A 116 -11.66 8.46 -13.56
CA ILE A 116 -10.86 7.82 -14.62
C ILE A 116 -11.06 6.30 -14.68
N TRP A 117 -11.41 5.67 -13.56
CA TRP A 117 -11.69 4.23 -13.50
C TRP A 117 -13.04 3.86 -14.10
N LEU A 118 -13.95 4.82 -14.27
CA LEU A 118 -15.30 4.57 -14.79
C LEU A 118 -15.46 4.96 -16.26
N ASN A 119 -14.60 5.86 -16.74
CA ASN A 119 -14.78 6.53 -18.04
C ASN A 119 -13.85 5.98 -19.14
N GLN A 120 -13.00 5.01 -18.82
CA GLN A 120 -12.02 4.44 -19.75
C GLN A 120 -12.06 2.93 -19.67
N ASN A 121 -12.26 2.25 -20.79
CA ASN A 121 -12.37 0.79 -20.81
C ASN A 121 -11.09 0.07 -20.31
N TYR A 122 -9.92 0.64 -20.64
CA TYR A 122 -8.61 0.18 -20.18
C TYR A 122 -8.02 1.22 -19.23
N VAL A 123 -7.73 0.83 -17.99
CA VAL A 123 -7.29 1.75 -16.93
C VAL A 123 -5.96 1.28 -16.36
N THR A 124 -4.98 2.18 -16.37
CA THR A 124 -3.80 2.07 -15.50
C THR A 124 -4.05 2.85 -14.21
N MET A 125 -4.17 2.15 -13.10
CA MET A 125 -4.27 2.71 -11.76
C MET A 125 -2.90 2.68 -11.09
N THR A 126 -2.37 3.84 -10.75
CA THR A 126 -1.19 3.94 -9.89
C THR A 126 -1.64 4.23 -8.46
N LEU A 127 -1.31 3.34 -7.53
CA LEU A 127 -1.50 3.53 -6.10
C LEU A 127 -0.16 3.83 -5.43
N ALA A 128 -0.17 4.77 -4.48
CA ALA A 128 0.93 5.02 -3.59
C ALA A 128 0.50 4.68 -2.15
N ILE A 129 1.14 3.68 -1.59
CA ILE A 129 0.90 3.18 -0.24
C ILE A 129 1.99 3.75 0.66
N LYS A 130 1.60 4.24 1.83
CA LYS A 130 2.54 4.66 2.86
C LYS A 130 1.99 4.43 4.24
N THR A 131 2.90 4.29 5.19
CA THR A 131 2.57 4.37 6.62
C THR A 131 2.71 5.81 7.12
N ARG A 132 2.05 6.14 8.24
CA ARG A 132 2.12 7.48 8.85
C ARG A 132 3.52 7.83 9.30
N GLU A 133 4.24 6.88 9.86
CA GLU A 133 5.59 7.06 10.37
C GLU A 133 6.55 6.08 9.72
N ALA A 134 7.83 6.47 9.59
CA ALA A 134 8.84 5.68 8.91
C ALA A 134 9.09 4.32 9.57
N TRP A 135 8.98 4.24 10.90
CA TRP A 135 9.16 3.00 11.65
C TRP A 135 8.09 1.95 11.37
N MET A 136 6.91 2.35 10.88
CA MET A 136 5.81 1.43 10.60
C MET A 136 6.01 0.65 9.30
N ARG A 137 6.98 1.06 8.45
CA ARG A 137 7.14 0.49 7.11
C ARG A 137 7.49 -0.99 7.09
N PRO A 138 8.36 -1.52 7.97
CA PRO A 138 8.71 -2.94 7.92
C PRO A 138 7.52 -3.86 8.24
N PHE A 139 6.38 -3.30 8.68
CA PHE A 139 5.15 -4.07 8.83
C PHE A 139 4.45 -4.35 7.49
N LEU A 140 4.73 -3.62 6.42
CA LEU A 140 4.06 -3.84 5.12
C LEU A 140 4.87 -4.82 4.27
N ALA A 141 4.27 -5.99 3.98
CA ALA A 141 4.81 -6.89 2.94
C ALA A 141 4.23 -6.47 1.59
N ILE A 142 5.04 -5.80 0.79
CA ILE A 142 4.71 -5.45 -0.59
C ILE A 142 5.74 -6.16 -1.47
N ASP A 143 5.46 -7.42 -1.77
CA ASP A 143 6.23 -8.20 -2.72
C ASP A 143 5.78 -7.79 -4.12
N THR A 144 6.68 -7.12 -4.82
CA THR A 144 6.57 -6.97 -6.27
C THR A 144 7.61 -7.92 -6.84
N GLU A 145 7.19 -8.89 -7.67
CA GLU A 145 8.14 -9.63 -8.49
C GLU A 145 8.93 -8.59 -9.30
N ASP A 146 10.19 -8.39 -8.91
CA ASP A 146 11.12 -7.65 -9.72
C ASP A 146 11.46 -8.59 -10.87
N THR A 147 10.76 -8.45 -12.00
CA THR A 147 11.00 -9.25 -13.20
C THR A 147 12.41 -9.09 -13.77
N GLN A 148 13.28 -8.29 -13.12
CA GLN A 148 14.69 -8.13 -13.43
C GLN A 148 15.66 -9.01 -12.60
N ASN A 149 15.21 -9.73 -11.57
CA ASN A 149 16.09 -10.62 -10.79
C ASN A 149 15.69 -12.11 -10.91
N LYS A 150 15.52 -12.59 -12.14
CA LYS A 150 15.68 -14.03 -12.43
C LYS A 150 17.16 -14.31 -12.75
N GLN A 151 17.97 -14.43 -11.71
CA GLN A 151 19.23 -15.16 -11.76
C GLN A 151 19.39 -15.96 -10.47
N PHE A 152 18.86 -17.18 -10.48
CA PHE A 152 19.48 -18.37 -9.91
C PHE A 152 19.19 -19.52 -10.86
#